data_AF-A0A7K3MFT8-F1
#
_entry.id   AF-A0A7K3MFT8-F1
#
_cell.length_a   1.000
_cell.length_b   1.000
_cell.length_c   1.000
_cell.angle_alpha   90.00
_cell.angle_beta   90.00
_cell.angle_gamma   90.00
#
_symmetry.space_group_name_H-M   'P 1'
#
loop_
_entity.id
_entity.type
_entity.pdbx_description
1 polymer ?
#
loop_
_entity_poly.entity_id
_entity_poly.type
_entity_poly.pdbx_seq_one_letter_code
_entity_poly.pdbx_strand_id
1 'polypeptide(L)'
;MKHSETVAVAIDKIWKNYDKEQMWEGYELLRQAAEKGDADACCYLGRCHLGEEFVWCGAEFPVDEELASRLIKESVRLGSADGVLCALRTGNLSPAVRKTMPFASLEEAFMTV
;
A
#
# COMPACT_ATOMS: atom_id res chain seq x y z
N MET A 1 -12.18 -5.58 6.00
CA MET A 1 -11.37 -6.79 6.24
C MET A 1 -10.21 -6.35 7.13
N LYS A 2 -9.89 -7.09 8.19
CA LYS A 2 -8.81 -6.66 9.09
C LYS A 2 -7.47 -6.98 8.42
N HIS A 3 -6.55 -6.02 8.35
CA HIS A 3 -5.19 -6.25 7.85
C HIS A 3 -4.55 -7.48 8.48
N SER A 4 -3.61 -8.11 7.77
CA SER A 4 -2.75 -9.13 8.39
C SER A 4 -2.01 -8.52 9.58
N GLU A 5 -1.66 -9.36 10.57
CA GLU A 5 -0.92 -8.90 11.76
C GLU A 5 0.38 -8.20 11.37
N THR A 6 1.10 -8.76 10.39
CA THR A 6 2.34 -8.18 9.83
C THR A 6 2.10 -6.78 9.26
N VAL A 7 1.05 -6.59 8.45
CA VAL A 7 0.74 -5.29 7.85
C VAL A 7 0.32 -4.29 8.91
N ALA A 8 -0.49 -4.69 9.89
CA ALA A 8 -0.88 -3.83 11.00
C ALA A 8 0.33 -3.33 11.82
N VAL A 9 1.27 -4.22 12.15
CA VAL A 9 2.52 -3.87 12.84
C VAL A 9 3.38 -2.93 12.00
N ALA A 10 3.50 -3.21 10.70
CA ALA A 10 4.27 -2.36 9.80
C ALA A 10 3.67 -0.95 9.68
N ILE A 11 2.34 -0.84 9.62
CA ILE A 11 1.65 0.46 9.58
C ILE A 11 1.94 1.27 10.85
N ASP A 12 1.86 0.64 12.02
CA ASP A 12 2.16 1.30 13.30
C ASP A 12 3.61 1.79 13.32
N LYS A 13 4.54 0.97 12.85
CA LYS A 13 5.96 1.33 12.73
C LYS A 13 6.21 2.52 11.81
N ILE A 14 5.58 2.54 10.64
CA ILE A 14 5.82 3.58 9.63
C ILE A 14 5.09 4.88 9.96
N TRP A 15 3.81 4.83 10.33
CA TRP A 15 2.96 6.02 10.41
C TRP A 15 2.63 6.49 11.83
N LYS A 16 3.04 5.78 12.89
CA LYS A 16 2.73 6.19 14.29
C LYS A 16 3.94 6.43 15.19
N ASN A 17 5.11 5.91 14.86
CA ASN A 17 6.29 5.99 15.74
C ASN A 17 7.21 7.19 15.50
N TYR A 18 7.23 7.77 14.29
CA TYR A 18 8.11 8.89 13.92
C TYR A 18 9.60 8.66 14.24
N ASP A 19 10.03 7.40 14.15
CA ASP A 19 11.40 6.96 14.40
C ASP A 19 11.96 6.26 13.17
N LYS A 20 13.08 6.74 12.63
CA LYS A 20 13.61 6.28 11.35
C LYS A 20 13.92 4.78 11.34
N GLU A 21 14.53 4.26 12.39
CA GLU A 21 14.90 2.84 12.46
C GLU A 21 13.64 1.96 12.47
N GLN A 22 12.66 2.31 13.30
CA GLN A 22 11.39 1.59 13.32
C GLN A 22 10.61 1.69 12.01
N MET A 23 10.63 2.84 11.33
CA MET A 23 10.00 2.99 10.03
C MET A 23 10.62 2.04 9.00
N TRP A 24 11.96 1.93 8.96
CA TRP A 24 12.66 0.99 8.08
C TRP A 24 12.40 -0.49 8.44
N GLU A 25 12.24 -0.83 9.71
CA GLU A 25 11.74 -2.15 10.10
C GLU A 25 10.34 -2.41 9.55
N GLY A 26 9.43 -1.43 9.66
CA GLY A 26 8.09 -1.53 9.09
C GLY A 26 8.10 -1.68 7.57
N TYR A 27 8.97 -0.93 6.88
CA TYR A 27 9.17 -1.06 5.43
C TYR A 27 9.59 -2.48 5.04
N GLU A 28 10.53 -3.07 5.78
CA GLU A 28 11.02 -4.42 5.50
C GLU A 28 9.93 -5.48 5.75
N LEU A 29 9.09 -5.29 6.77
CA LEU A 29 7.90 -6.14 6.98
C LEU A 29 6.93 -6.07 5.79
N LEU A 30 6.65 -4.87 5.27
CA LEU A 30 5.82 -4.71 4.08
C LEU A 30 6.46 -5.36 2.86
N ARG A 31 7.78 -5.19 2.65
CA ARG A 31 8.53 -5.80 1.54
C ARG A 31 8.37 -7.31 1.55
N GLN A 32 8.64 -7.95 2.68
CA GLN A 32 8.55 -9.40 2.83
C GLN A 32 7.12 -9.93 2.68
N ALA A 33 6.11 -9.18 3.18
CA ALA A 33 4.71 -9.56 3.03
C ALA A 33 4.24 -9.41 1.58
N ALA A 34 4.63 -8.34 0.89
CA ALA A 34 4.34 -8.12 -0.52
C ALA A 34 4.98 -9.21 -1.41
N GLU A 35 6.22 -9.62 -1.12
CA GLU A 35 6.88 -10.75 -1.80
C GLU A 35 6.15 -12.08 -1.63
N LYS A 36 5.39 -12.24 -0.54
CA LYS A 36 4.53 -13.40 -0.28
C LYS A 36 3.12 -13.26 -0.86
N GLY A 37 2.82 -12.15 -1.54
CA GLY A 37 1.54 -11.88 -2.18
C GLY A 37 0.48 -11.28 -1.26
N ASP A 38 0.85 -10.65 -0.13
CA ASP A 38 -0.09 -9.90 0.69
C ASP A 38 -0.53 -8.62 -0.05
N ALA A 39 -1.84 -8.53 -0.32
CA ALA A 39 -2.43 -7.46 -1.12
C ALA A 39 -2.28 -6.08 -0.46
N ASP A 40 -2.50 -5.99 0.85
CA ASP A 40 -2.39 -4.72 1.59
C ASP A 40 -0.92 -4.31 1.70
N ALA A 41 -0.02 -5.26 1.90
CA ALA A 41 1.42 -4.98 1.92
C ALA A 41 1.90 -4.33 0.61
N CYS A 42 1.41 -4.80 -0.55
CA CYS A 42 1.68 -4.13 -1.83
C CYS A 42 1.20 -2.67 -1.85
N CYS A 43 0.01 -2.37 -1.30
CA CYS A 43 -0.50 -0.99 -1.23
C CYS A 43 0.42 -0.11 -0.37
N TYR A 44 0.68 -0.53 0.86
CA TYR A 44 1.42 0.27 1.83
C TYR A 44 2.90 0.40 1.46
N LEU A 45 3.52 -0.62 0.86
CA LEU A 45 4.87 -0.52 0.31
C LEU A 45 4.91 0.48 -0.84
N GLY A 46 3.91 0.44 -1.74
CA GLY A 46 3.80 1.41 -2.82
C GLY A 46 3.71 2.86 -2.30
N ARG A 47 2.96 3.10 -1.23
CA ARG A 47 2.86 4.41 -0.57
C ARG A 47 4.20 4.91 -0.03
N CYS A 48 5.09 4.02 0.40
CA CYS A 48 6.43 4.40 0.89
C CYS A 48 7.31 5.04 -0.20
N HIS A 49 7.00 4.82 -1.48
CA HIS A 49 7.74 5.33 -2.61
C HIS A 49 7.13 6.58 -3.27
N LEU A 50 6.04 7.13 -2.71
CA LEU A 50 5.34 8.31 -3.24
C LEU A 50 5.76 9.63 -2.58
N GLY A 51 6.74 9.60 -1.67
CA GLY A 51 7.27 10.78 -1.01
C GLY A 51 6.40 11.34 0.12
N GLU A 52 6.66 12.61 0.46
CA GLU A 52 6.26 13.20 1.74
C GLU A 52 4.75 13.40 1.92
N GLU A 53 3.98 13.42 0.83
CA GLU A 53 2.51 13.44 0.89
C GLU A 53 1.93 12.13 1.47
N PHE A 54 2.70 11.04 1.47
CA PHE A 54 2.25 9.71 1.87
C PHE A 54 2.95 9.16 3.11
N VAL A 55 4.19 9.58 3.37
CA VAL A 55 5.01 9.15 4.51
C VAL A 55 5.78 10.34 5.06
N TRP A 56 5.93 10.43 6.38
CA TRP A 56 6.72 11.49 7.00
C TRP A 56 8.17 11.49 6.49
N CYS A 57 8.70 12.68 6.17
CA CYS A 57 10.01 12.86 5.53
C CYS A 57 11.19 12.28 6.31
N GLY A 58 11.08 12.18 7.65
CA GLY A 58 12.13 11.60 8.50
C GLY A 58 12.43 10.12 8.26
N ALA A 59 11.57 9.39 7.54
CA ALA A 59 11.89 8.02 7.09
C ALA A 59 13.04 8.00 6.06
N GLU A 60 13.13 9.05 5.24
CA GLU A 60 14.05 9.13 4.10
C GLU A 60 13.95 7.90 3.17
N PHE A 61 12.73 7.38 2.96
CA PHE A 61 12.50 6.32 1.97
C PHE A 61 12.77 6.84 0.55
N PRO A 62 13.31 5.98 -0.33
CA PRO A 62 13.54 6.36 -1.72
C PRO A 62 12.22 6.60 -2.44
N VAL A 63 12.12 7.75 -3.12
CA VAL A 63 11.00 8.05 -4.01
C VAL A 63 11.21 7.33 -5.34
N ASP A 64 10.25 6.50 -5.72
CA ASP A 64 10.23 5.74 -6.97
C ASP A 64 8.77 5.55 -7.40
N GLU A 65 8.26 6.50 -8.17
CA GLU A 65 6.86 6.49 -8.61
C GLU A 65 6.53 5.32 -9.55
N GLU A 66 7.51 4.80 -10.30
CA GLU A 66 7.30 3.66 -11.17
C GLU A 66 7.10 2.38 -10.35
N LEU A 67 7.95 2.17 -9.34
CA LEU A 67 7.77 1.08 -8.37
C LEU A 67 6.46 1.22 -7.60
N ALA A 68 6.14 2.42 -7.11
CA ALA A 68 4.88 2.69 -6.43
C ALA A 68 3.68 2.31 -7.31
N SER A 69 3.69 2.75 -8.58
CA SER A 69 2.66 2.44 -9.56
C SER A 69 2.48 0.94 -9.77
N ARG A 70 3.58 0.18 -9.91
CA ARG A 70 3.55 -1.28 -10.07
C ARG A 70 2.95 -1.97 -8.84
N LEU A 71 3.41 -1.61 -7.65
CA LEU A 71 2.95 -2.19 -6.38
C LEU A 71 1.46 -1.90 -6.12
N ILE A 72 1.01 -0.67 -6.36
CA ILE A 72 -0.39 -0.29 -6.17
C ILE A 72 -1.32 -1.04 -7.14
N LYS A 73 -0.93 -1.20 -8.42
CA LYS A 73 -1.71 -1.99 -9.38
C LYS A 73 -1.78 -3.46 -9.00
N GLU A 74 -0.67 -4.01 -8.50
CA GLU A 74 -0.62 -5.39 -8.01
C GLU A 74 -1.51 -5.58 -6.78
N SER A 75 -1.50 -4.62 -5.85
CA SER A 75 -2.39 -4.59 -4.69
C SER A 75 -3.87 -4.65 -5.08
N VAL A 76 -4.27 -3.90 -6.11
CA VAL A 76 -5.63 -3.95 -6.67
C VAL A 76 -5.95 -5.35 -7.22
N ARG A 77 -5.04 -5.93 -8.00
CA ARG A 77 -5.22 -7.26 -8.60
C ARG A 77 -5.34 -8.36 -7.53
N LEU A 78 -4.60 -8.24 -6.42
CA LEU A 78 -4.61 -9.18 -5.31
C LEU A 78 -5.81 -8.99 -4.36
N GLY A 79 -6.58 -7.91 -4.50
CA GLY A 79 -7.82 -7.70 -3.76
C GLY A 79 -7.74 -6.85 -2.51
N SER A 80 -6.78 -5.94 -2.44
CA SER A 80 -6.77 -4.94 -1.37
C SER A 80 -7.80 -3.84 -1.63
N ALA A 81 -8.71 -3.63 -0.66
CA ALA A 81 -9.63 -2.50 -0.67
C ALA A 81 -8.86 -1.17 -0.58
N ASP A 82 -7.87 -1.11 0.31
CA ASP A 82 -6.95 0.02 0.43
C ASP A 82 -6.18 0.28 -0.85
N GLY A 83 -5.73 -0.79 -1.52
CA GLY A 83 -5.08 -0.73 -2.83
C GLY A 83 -5.98 -0.07 -3.88
N VAL A 84 -7.27 -0.39 -3.91
CA VAL A 84 -8.25 0.24 -4.83
C VAL A 84 -8.39 1.74 -4.55
N LEU A 85 -8.56 2.13 -3.29
CA LEU A 85 -8.68 3.55 -2.93
C LEU A 85 -7.38 4.32 -3.16
N CYS A 86 -6.24 3.70 -2.86
CA CYS A 86 -4.91 4.26 -3.13
C CYS A 86 -4.73 4.45 -4.64
N ALA A 87 -5.04 3.44 -5.45
CA ALA A 87 -4.97 3.54 -6.90
C ALA A 87 -5.88 4.65 -7.46
N LEU A 88 -7.06 4.84 -6.88
CA LEU A 88 -7.95 5.95 -7.24
C LEU A 88 -7.30 7.30 -6.91
N ARG A 89 -6.76 7.46 -5.70
CA ARG A 89 -6.13 8.70 -5.23
C ARG A 89 -4.88 9.08 -6.02
N THR A 90 -4.11 8.09 -6.48
CA THR A 90 -2.84 8.30 -7.19
C THR A 90 -2.98 8.23 -8.72
N GLY A 91 -4.21 8.08 -9.25
CA GLY A 91 -4.44 7.94 -10.70
C GLY A 91 -3.97 6.60 -11.30
N ASN A 92 -3.63 5.60 -10.49
CA ASN A 92 -3.21 4.27 -10.93
C ASN A 92 -4.40 3.35 -11.31
N LEU A 93 -5.64 3.74 -10.97
CA LEU A 93 -6.86 2.97 -11.25
C LEU A 93 -7.39 3.20 -12.66
N SER A 94 -6.61 2.84 -13.68
CA SER A 94 -7.07 2.87 -15.08
C SER A 94 -8.24 1.89 -15.30
N PRO A 95 -9.01 2.02 -16.40
CA PRO A 95 -10.08 1.07 -16.72
C PRO A 95 -9.60 -0.39 -16.83
N ALA A 96 -8.34 -0.62 -17.21
CA ALA A 96 -7.75 -1.96 -17.27
C ALA A 96 -7.48 -2.50 -15.86
N VAL A 97 -6.87 -1.68 -14.99
CA VAL A 97 -6.58 -2.06 -13.59
C VAL A 97 -7.88 -2.25 -12.80
N ARG A 98 -8.89 -1.39 -13.02
CA ARG A 98 -10.20 -1.53 -12.38
C ARG A 98 -10.88 -2.86 -12.71
N LYS A 99 -10.66 -3.42 -13.91
CA LYS A 99 -11.21 -4.73 -14.30
C LYS A 99 -10.52 -5.90 -13.60
N THR A 100 -9.34 -5.71 -13.00
CA THR A 100 -8.63 -6.77 -12.29
C THR A 100 -8.97 -6.82 -10.81
N MET A 101 -9.68 -5.82 -10.28
CA MET A 101 -10.04 -5.79 -8.86
C MET A 101 -11.09 -6.88 -8.57
N PRO A 102 -10.96 -7.67 -7.50
CA PRO A 102 -11.93 -8.69 -7.11
C PRO A 102 -13.10 -8.10 -6.30
N PHE A 103 -13.59 -6.93 -6.74
CA PHE A 103 -14.75 -6.25 -6.18
C PHE A 103 -15.71 -5.93 -7.34
N ALA A 104 -17.02 -6.07 -7.11
CA ALA A 104 -18.05 -5.72 -8.07
C ALA A 104 -18.13 -4.20 -8.32
N SER A 105 -17.74 -3.37 -7.34
CA SER A 105 -17.76 -1.91 -7.48
C SER A 105 -16.74 -1.20 -6.59
N LEU A 106 -16.53 0.10 -6.83
CA LEU A 106 -15.73 0.95 -5.95
C LEU A 106 -16.39 1.15 -4.58
N GLU A 107 -17.73 1.15 -4.54
CA GLU A 107 -18.49 1.24 -3.31
C GLU A 107 -18.27 0.01 -2.44
N GLU A 108 -18.27 -1.20 -3.03
CA GLU A 108 -17.97 -2.42 -2.30
C GLU A 108 -16.54 -2.42 -1.72
N ALA A 109 -15.55 -2.00 -2.53
CA ALA A 109 -14.19 -1.84 -2.04
C ALA A 109 -14.13 -0.85 -0.87
N PHE A 110 -14.77 0.32 -0.99
CA PHE A 110 -14.82 1.34 0.05
C PHE A 110 -15.46 0.83 1.36
N MET A 111 -16.55 0.08 1.27
CA MET A 111 -17.23 -0.48 2.45
C MET A 111 -16.44 -1.61 3.13
N THR A 112 -15.35 -2.08 2.52
CA THR A 112 -14.50 -3.16 3.02
C THR A 112 -13.26 -2.66 3.76
N VAL A 113 -12.94 -1.37 3.66
CA VAL A 113 -11.82 -0.73 4.37
C VAL A 113 -12.05 -0.75 5.88
#